data_AF-A0A969ZSP8-F1
#
_entry.id   AF-A0A969ZSP8-F1
#
_cell.length_a   1.000
_cell.length_b   1.000
_cell.length_c   1.000
_cell.angle_alpha   90.00
_cell.angle_beta   90.00
_cell.angle_gamma   90.00
#
_symmetry.space_group_name_H-M   'P 1'
#
loop_
_entity.id
_entity.type
_entity.pdbx_description
1 polymer ?
#
loop_
_entity_poly.entity_id
_entity_poly.type
_entity_poly.pdbx_seq_one_letter_code
_entity_poly.pdbx_strand_id
1 'polypeptide(L)' 'MFYVKEKMSPSVDVTVELHDDNVFCICPDCGREVEIDIAELFSDGESDLYDTSVYCADCSKAKLKDARSKV' A
#
# COMPACT_ATOMS: atom_id res chain seq x y z
N MET A 1 9.28 8.02 14.43
CA MET A 1 10.23 7.85 13.32
C MET A 1 10.25 6.37 12.98
N PHE A 2 9.60 6.00 11.88
CA PHE A 2 9.53 4.62 11.38
C PHE A 2 10.59 4.44 10.29
N TYR A 3 11.11 3.23 10.12
CA TYR A 3 12.06 2.92 9.06
C TYR A 3 11.92 1.46 8.63
N VAL A 4 12.24 1.17 7.37
CA VAL A 4 12.45 -0.19 6.88
C VAL A 4 13.93 -0.48 7.00
N LYS A 5 14.26 -1.66 7.53
CA LYS A 5 15.62 -2.18 7.58
C LYS A 5 15.67 -3.52 6.89
N GLU A 6 16.38 -3.57 5.77
CA GLU A 6 16.50 -4.78 4.94
C GLU A 6 17.95 -5.18 4.78
N LYS A 7 18.21 -6.49 4.94
CA LYS A 7 19.56 -7.04 4.85
C LYS A 7 19.87 -7.45 3.41
N MET A 8 20.69 -6.66 2.72
CA MET A 8 21.09 -6.95 1.34
C MET A 8 22.21 -8.01 1.25
N SER A 9 23.09 -8.07 2.25
CA SER A 9 24.15 -9.10 2.33
C SER A 9 24.59 -9.29 3.79
N PRO A 10 25.43 -10.30 4.11
CA PRO A 10 25.90 -10.54 5.48
C PRO A 10 26.47 -9.31 6.20
N SER A 11 27.04 -8.37 5.44
CA SER A 11 27.72 -7.17 5.94
C SER A 11 27.09 -5.84 5.51
N VAL A 12 25.96 -5.85 4.79
CA VAL A 12 25.31 -4.63 4.29
C VAL A 12 23.82 -4.64 4.61
N ASP A 13 23.40 -3.65 5.39
CA ASP A 13 22.01 -3.33 5.66
C ASP A 13 21.62 -2.06 4.88
N VAL A 14 20.39 -2.03 4.37
CA VAL A 14 19.75 -0.82 3.84
C VAL A 14 18.72 -0.36 4.85
N THR A 15 18.81 0.91 5.24
CA THR A 15 17.84 1.56 6.14
C THR A 15 17.22 2.73 5.40
N VAL A 16 15.89 2.76 5.33
CA VAL A 16 15.12 3.85 4.72
C VAL A 16 14.12 4.36 5.73
N GLU A 17 14.21 5.64 6.08
CA GLU A 17 13.21 6.30 6.92
C GLU A 17 11.90 6.41 6.17
N LEU A 18 10.79 6.18 6.86
CA LEU A 18 9.45 6.33 6.30
C LEU A 18 8.92 7.72 6.62
N HIS A 19 8.43 8.38 5.57
CA HIS A 19 7.79 9.68 5.56
C HIS A 19 6.42 9.56 4.88
N ASP A 20 5.65 10.64 4.89
CA ASP A 20 4.34 10.72 4.24
C ASP A 20 4.40 10.69 2.71
N ASP A 21 5.58 10.89 2.12
CA ASP A 21 5.80 11.01 0.66
C ASP A 21 6.61 9.85 0.04
N ASN A 22 6.97 8.83 0.83
CA ASN A 22 7.86 7.75 0.36
C ASN A 22 7.35 6.33 0.62
N VAL A 23 6.04 6.21 0.85
CA VAL A 23 5.37 4.92 1.04
C VAL A 23 4.46 4.62 -0.12
N PHE A 24 4.68 3.48 -0.75
CA PHE A 24 3.96 3.07 -1.95
C PHE A 24 3.51 1.61 -1.85
N CYS A 25 2.45 1.29 -2.58
CA CYS A 25 1.99 -0.06 -2.82
C CYS A 25 1.76 -0.28 -4.33
N ILE A 26 1.63 -1.54 -4.73
CA ILE A 26 1.33 -1.90 -6.12
C ILE A 26 -0.12 -2.34 -6.22
N CYS A 27 -0.89 -1.67 -7.08
CA CYS A 27 -2.26 -2.06 -7.36
C CYS A 27 -2.30 -3.48 -7.95
N PRO A 28 -2.97 -4.46 -7.32
CA PRO A 28 -2.90 -5.85 -7.73
C PRO A 28 -3.58 -6.12 -9.08
N ASP A 29 -4.52 -5.27 -9.50
CA ASP A 29 -5.25 -5.43 -10.77
C ASP A 29 -4.44 -4.98 -11.99
N CYS A 30 -3.63 -3.92 -11.86
CA CYS A 30 -3.00 -3.26 -13.01
C CYS A 30 -1.50 -3.01 -12.86
N GLY A 31 -0.91 -3.31 -11.70
CA GLY A 31 0.52 -3.15 -11.43
C GLY A 31 1.00 -1.70 -11.28
N ARG A 32 0.10 -0.71 -11.25
CA ARG A 32 0.49 0.69 -11.04
C ARG A 32 0.87 0.93 -9.58
N GLU A 33 1.91 1.73 -9.39
CA GLU A 33 2.30 2.26 -8.10
C GLU A 33 1.25 3.25 -7.58
N VAL A 34 0.97 3.19 -6.29
CA VAL A 34 0.04 4.06 -5.57
C VAL A 34 0.73 4.50 -4.28
N GLU A 35 0.91 5.80 -4.13
CA GLU A 35 1.35 6.43 -2.88
C GLU A 35 0.26 6.25 -1.81
N ILE A 36 0.66 5.90 -0.59
CA ILE A 36 -0.27 5.61 0.51
C ILE A 36 0.07 6.40 1.76
N ASP A 37 -0.98 6.92 2.41
CA ASP A 37 -0.90 7.38 3.79
C ASP A 37 -1.08 6.17 4.72
N ILE A 38 0.02 5.74 5.36
CA ILE A 38 0.03 4.63 6.32
C ILE A 38 -0.91 4.90 7.51
N ALA A 39 -0.96 6.14 7.99
CA ALA A 39 -1.76 6.48 9.17
C ALA A 39 -3.26 6.41 8.84
N GLU A 40 -3.65 6.87 7.65
CA GLU A 40 -5.01 6.73 7.17
C GLU A 40 -5.37 5.25 6.92
N LEU A 41 -4.49 4.51 6.23
CA LEU A 41 -4.73 3.12 5.85
C LEU A 41 -4.97 2.21 7.07
N PHE A 42 -4.23 2.40 8.16
CA PHE A 42 -4.35 1.59 9.37
C PHE A 42 -5.22 2.21 10.47
N SER A 43 -5.98 3.26 10.15
CA SER A 43 -6.83 3.94 11.13
C SER A 43 -8.09 3.14 11.53
N ASP A 44 -8.50 2.17 10.71
CA ASP A 44 -9.70 1.34 10.92
C ASP A 44 -9.50 0.22 11.97
N GLY A 45 -8.25 -0.12 12.28
CA GLY A 45 -7.90 -1.22 13.18
C GLY A 45 -8.14 -2.63 12.61
N GLU A 46 -8.54 -2.74 11.34
CA GLU A 46 -8.75 -4.01 10.63
C GLU A 46 -7.65 -4.27 9.59
N SER A 47 -7.08 -3.21 9.03
CA SER A 47 -6.02 -3.29 8.02
C SER A 47 -4.67 -3.71 8.64
N ASP A 48 -3.90 -4.52 7.90
CA ASP A 48 -2.50 -4.88 8.21
C ASP A 48 -1.55 -4.82 6.99
N LEU A 49 -0.24 -5.02 7.22
CA LEU A 49 0.79 -4.93 6.17
C LEU A 49 0.87 -6.16 5.23
N TYR A 50 0.13 -7.25 5.52
CA TYR A 50 0.22 -8.51 4.78
C TYR A 50 -0.98 -8.76 3.88
N ASP A 51 -2.18 -8.50 4.37
CA ASP A 51 -3.44 -8.86 3.74
C ASP A 51 -4.21 -7.65 3.18
N THR A 52 -3.79 -6.43 3.51
CA THR A 52 -4.41 -5.21 2.96
C THR A 52 -3.95 -4.93 1.53
N SER A 53 -4.89 -4.90 0.60
CA SER A 53 -4.64 -4.53 -0.80
C SER A 53 -5.23 -3.17 -1.13
N VAL A 54 -4.38 -2.24 -1.56
CA VAL A 54 -4.81 -0.90 -2.02
C VAL A 54 -4.91 -0.88 -3.55
N TYR A 55 -6.06 -0.43 -4.05
CA TYR A 55 -6.34 -0.34 -5.48
C TYR A 55 -6.18 1.10 -5.96
N CYS A 56 -5.62 1.29 -7.14
CA CYS A 56 -5.55 2.60 -7.78
C CYS A 56 -6.96 3.16 -8.06
N ALA A 57 -7.05 4.48 -8.24
CA ALA A 57 -8.32 5.18 -8.44
C ALA A 57 -9.16 4.64 -9.62
N ASP A 58 -8.52 4.13 -10.68
CA ASP A 58 -9.23 3.60 -11.85
C ASP A 58 -9.83 2.22 -11.56
N CYS A 59 -9.04 1.32 -10.99
CA CYS A 59 -9.48 -0.04 -10.62
C CYS A 59 -10.55 0.00 -9.53
N SER A 60 -10.40 0.86 -8.52
CA SER A 60 -11.41 1.01 -7.47
C SER A 60 -12.74 1.52 -8.02
N LYS A 61 -12.72 2.53 -8.92
CA LYS A 61 -13.92 2.99 -9.63
C LYS A 61 -14.58 1.90 -10.46
N ALA A 62 -13.80 1.06 -11.15
CA ALA A 62 -14.35 -0.06 -11.92
C ALA A 62 -15.05 -1.08 -11.01
N LYS A 63 -14.40 -1.52 -9.93
CA LYS A 63 -15.00 -2.47 -8.98
C LYS A 63 -16.26 -1.93 -8.31
N LEU A 64 -16.27 -0.65 -7.94
CA LEU A 64 -17.46 -0.01 -7.34
C LEU A 64 -18.64 0.07 -8.32
N LYS A 65 -18.38 0.27 -9.63
CA LYS A 65 -19.43 0.22 -10.67
C LYS A 65 -19.99 -1.19 -10.86
N ASP A 66 -19.12 -2.20 -10.85
CA ASP A 66 -19.53 -3.60 -10.96
C ASP A 66 -20.35 -4.06 -9.75
N ALA A 67 -19.97 -3.63 -8.55
CA ALA A 67 -20.71 -3.91 -7.33
C ALA A 67 -22.11 -3.29 -7.35
N ARG A 68 -22.25 -2.06 -7.85
CA ARG A 68 -23.54 -1.35 -7.95
C ARG A 68 -24.45 -1.88 -9.05
N SER A 69 -23.89 -2.56 -10.05
CA SER A 69 -24.66 -3.16 -11.15
C SER A 69 -25.29 -4.50 -10.77
N LYS A 70 -24.97 -5.03 -9.58
CA LYS A 70 -25.50 -6.29 -9.02
C LYS A 70 -26.50 -6.07 -7.88
N VAL A 71 -26.83 -4.82 -7.56
CA VAL A 71 -27.84 -4.42 -6.56
C VAL A 71 -29.16 -4.09 -7.25
#